data_AF-A0A6H1ZBK8-F1
#
_entry.id   AF-A0A6H1ZBK8-F1
#
_cell.length_a   1.000
_cell.length_b   1.000
_cell.length_c   1.000
_cell.angle_alpha   90.00
_cell.angle_beta   90.00
_cell.angle_gamma   90.00
#
_symmetry.space_group_name_H-M   'P 1'
#
loop_
_entity.id
_entity.type
_entity.pdbx_description
1 polymer ?
#
loop_
_entity_poly.entity_id
_entity_poly.type
_entity_poly.pdbx_seq_one_letter_code
_entity_poly.pdbx_strand_id
1 'polypeptide(L)' 'MLRLIARWLEDHQLVVCALCRKVVFSKDAQPEMTNTGITVPLCSKCHQEMFHPFAKGAKS' A
#
# COMPACT_ATOMS: atom_id res chain seq x y z
N MET A 1 0.88 -10.87 21.40
CA MET A 1 1.94 -9.86 21.19
C MET A 1 2.43 -9.85 19.74
N LEU A 2 2.93 -10.95 19.19
CA LEU A 2 3.41 -11.04 17.79
C LEU A 2 2.42 -10.55 16.72
N ARG A 3 1.12 -10.87 16.84
CA ARG A 3 0.09 -10.40 15.88
C ARG A 3 -0.09 -8.88 15.85
N LEU A 4 0.04 -8.21 16.99
CA LEU A 4 -0.08 -6.74 17.06
C LEU A 4 1.12 -6.06 16.40
N ILE A 5 2.31 -6.64 16.58
CA ILE A 5 3.54 -6.16 15.94
C ILE A 5 3.45 -6.36 14.42
N ALA A 6 3.00 -7.54 13.97
CA ALA A 6 2.83 -7.82 12.54
C ALA A 6 1.87 -6.82 11.88
N ARG A 7 0.69 -6.61 12.48
CA ARG A 7 -0.29 -5.65 11.97
C ARG A 7 0.24 -4.21 11.99
N TRP A 8 0.95 -3.83 13.05
CA TRP A 8 1.59 -2.52 13.12
C TRP A 8 2.62 -2.33 12.00
N LEU A 9 3.41 -3.36 11.69
CA LEU A 9 4.39 -3.31 10.61
C LEU A 9 3.70 -3.17 9.24
N GLU A 10 2.62 -3.90 8.98
CA GLU A 10 1.81 -3.79 7.76
C GLU A 10 1.23 -2.38 7.57
N ASP A 11 0.66 -1.82 8.64
CA ASP A 11 0.06 -0.48 8.64
C ASP A 11 1.10 0.64 8.38
N HIS A 12 2.34 0.45 8.82
CA HIS A 12 3.42 1.44 8.75
C HIS A 12 4.42 1.19 7.62
N GLN A 13 4.06 0.38 6.62
CA GLN A 13 4.84 0.29 5.39
C GLN A 13 4.64 1.54 4.54
N LEU A 14 5.72 2.03 3.91
CA LEU A 14 5.64 3.14 2.96
C LEU A 14 5.09 2.64 1.62
N VAL A 15 4.20 3.43 1.02
CA VAL A 15 3.67 3.23 -0.34
C VAL A 15 3.84 4.52 -1.15
N VAL A 16 4.04 4.37 -2.46
CA VAL A 16 4.35 5.48 -3.37
C VAL A 16 3.41 5.46 -4.57
N CYS A 17 2.88 6.64 -4.93
CA CYS A 17 2.13 6.80 -6.17
C CYS A 17 3.10 7.00 -7.34
N ALA A 18 2.97 6.19 -8.39
CA ALA A 18 3.83 6.30 -9.58
C ALA A 18 3.65 7.62 -10.33
N LEU A 19 2.44 8.19 -10.35
CA LEU A 19 2.12 9.40 -11.10
C LEU A 19 2.57 10.69 -10.39
N CYS A 20 2.05 10.93 -9.18
CA CYS A 20 2.30 12.20 -8.46
C CYS A 20 3.45 12.13 -7.46
N ARG A 21 4.12 10.97 -7.34
CA ARG A 21 5.22 10.71 -6.39
C ARG A 21 4.86 10.92 -4.91
N LYS A 22 3.57 11.03 -4.57
CA LYS A 22 3.11 11.12 -3.17
C LYS A 22 3.51 9.85 -2.42
N VAL A 23 4.08 10.04 -1.24
CA VAL A 23 4.50 8.97 -0.32
C VAL A 23 3.63 9.07 0.94
N VAL A 24 3.03 7.95 1.33
CA VAL A 24 2.23 7.85 2.57
C VAL A 24 2.48 6.47 3.21
N PHE A 25 2.01 6.28 4.45
CA PHE A 25 1.93 4.94 5.04
C PHE A 25 0.73 4.17 4.47
N SER A 26 0.83 2.85 4.44
CA SER A 26 -0.22 1.94 3.97
C SER A 26 -1.57 2.23 4.64
N LYS A 27 -1.58 2.44 5.96
CA LYS A 27 -2.78 2.80 6.73
C LYS A 27 -3.43 4.13 6.32
N ASP A 28 -2.68 5.03 5.70
CA ASP A 28 -3.13 6.37 5.29
C ASP A 28 -3.53 6.42 3.80
N ALA A 29 -3.30 5.34 3.06
CA ALA A 29 -3.79 5.19 1.69
C ALA A 29 -5.28 4.79 1.69
N GLN A 30 -5.99 5.10 0.62
CA GLN A 30 -7.38 4.65 0.47
C GLN A 30 -7.38 3.16 0.09
N PRO A 31 -7.96 2.27 0.91
CA PRO A 31 -8.06 0.86 0.53
C PRO A 31 -9.17 0.69 -0.53
N GLU A 32 -8.87 0.00 -1.61
CA GLU A 32 -9.88 -0.40 -2.60
C GLU A 32 -9.76 -1.88 -2.91
N MET A 33 -10.91 -2.55 -3.07
CA MET A 33 -10.97 -3.97 -3.39
C MET A 33 -10.99 -4.12 -4.92
N THR A 34 -9.99 -4.81 -5.46
CA THR A 34 -9.91 -5.10 -6.88
C THR A 34 -10.93 -6.17 -7.29
N ASN A 35 -11.12 -6.33 -8.61
CA ASN A 35 -11.94 -7.41 -9.18
C ASN A 35 -11.41 -8.83 -8.85
N THR A 36 -10.15 -8.95 -8.41
CA THR A 36 -9.55 -10.21 -7.95
C THR A 36 -9.76 -10.46 -6.46
N GLY A 37 -10.47 -9.57 -5.75
CA GLY A 37 -10.72 -9.67 -4.31
C GLY A 37 -9.54 -9.26 -3.43
N ILE A 38 -8.51 -8.62 -4.02
CA ILE A 38 -7.33 -8.15 -3.30
C ILE A 38 -7.55 -6.69 -2.90
N THR A 39 -7.26 -6.35 -1.64
CA THR A 39 -7.27 -4.95 -1.21
C THR A 39 -5.93 -4.31 -1.57
N VAL A 40 -5.96 -3.24 -2.35
CA VAL A 40 -4.78 -2.48 -2.76
C VAL A 40 -4.86 -1.03 -2.28
N PRO A 41 -3.72 -0.40 -1.95
CA PRO A 41 -3.69 1.00 -1.55
C PRO A 41 -3.79 1.91 -2.78
N LEU A 42 -4.74 2.84 -2.79
CA LEU A 42 -4.90 3.85 -3.84
C LEU A 42 -4.46 5.24 -3.39
N CYS A 43 -3.93 5.98 -4.36
CA CYS A 43 -3.61 7.39 -4.20
C CYS A 43 -4.88 8.25 -4.25
N SER A 44 -5.19 8.97 -3.18
CA SER A 44 -6.38 9.84 -3.10
C SER A 44 -6.42 11.01 -4.10
N LYS A 45 -5.32 11.32 -4.78
CA LYS A 45 -5.28 12.34 -5.85
C LYS A 45 -5.43 11.73 -7.24
N CYS A 46 -4.67 10.67 -7.51
CA CYS A 46 -4.55 10.10 -8.85
C CYS A 46 -5.49 8.92 -9.09
N HIS A 47 -6.10 8.37 -8.04
CA HIS A 47 -6.91 7.14 -8.07
C HIS A 47 -6.17 5.99 -8.77
N GLN A 48 -4.86 5.92 -8.52
CA GLN A 48 -3.97 4.88 -9.06
C GLN A 48 -3.40 4.06 -7.91
N GLU A 49 -3.13 2.79 -8.20
CA GLU A 49 -2.49 1.87 -7.27
C GLU A 49 -1.12 2.41 -6.83
N MET A 50 -0.91 2.39 -5.51
CA MET A 50 0.35 2.75 -4.90
C MET A 50 1.18 1.47 -4.70
N PHE A 51 2.49 1.58 -4.90
CA PHE A 51 3.40 0.44 -4.78
C PHE A 51 4.34 0.62 -3.59
N HIS A 52 4.81 -0.48 -3.03
CA HIS A 52 5.85 -0.47 -2.02
C HIS A 52 7.23 -0.25 -2.67
N PRO A 53 7.95 0.84 -2.36
CA PRO A 53 9.22 1.15 -3.04
C PRO A 53 10.34 0.19 -2.66
N PHE A 54 10.21 -0.51 -1.52
CA PHE A 54 11.20 -1.47 -1.02
C PHE A 54 10.75 -2.93 -1.19
N ALA A 55 9.56 -3.18 -1.73
CA ALA A 55 9.19 -4.51 -2.14
C ALA A 55 10.04 -4.85 -3.36
N LYS A 56 11.20 -5.49 -3.13
CA LYS A 56 11.95 -6.18 -4.19
C LYS A 56 10.93 -7.07 -4.89
N GLY A 57 10.66 -6.76 -6.16
CA GLY A 57 9.51 -7.27 -6.90
C GLY A 57 9.19 -8.71 -6.54
N ALA A 58 7.99 -8.92 -6.00
CA ALA A 58 7.37 -10.23 -6.04
C ALA A 58 7.10 -10.51 -7.52
N LYS A 59 8.11 -11.09 -8.20
CA LYS A 59 7.89 -11.86 -9.41
C LYS A 59 7.11 -13.10 -8.97
N SER A 60 5.81 -13.12 -9.20
CA SER A 60 4.97 -14.32 -9.19
C SER A 60 3.81 -14.08 -10.13
#